data_AF-A0A938ICM0-F1
#
_entry.id   AF-A0A938ICM0-F1
#
_cell.length_a   1.000
_cell.length_b   1.000
_cell.length_c   1.000
_cell.angle_alpha   90.00
_cell.angle_beta   90.00
_cell.angle_gamma   90.00
#
_symmetry.space_group_name_H-M   'P 1'
#
loop_
_entity.id
_entity.type
_entity.pdbx_description
1 polymer ?
#
loop_
_entity_poly.entity_id
_entity_poly.type
_entity_poly.pdbx_seq_one_letter_code
_entity_poly.pdbx_strand_id
1 'polypeptide(L)'
;MKYALGIACLSALSVALLAGPASPGAQAAAPAAAQADAPLADRVAALEKSVLANNAQIGALTKDLNDTRDQLDKALAYLGQQALAARDLGLALDAAEQQGFAVGENHASRKTLLEGWRKQIASAQADLPQRAPSAAPAAARATPLPRSSGKPAPKK
;
A
#
# COMPACT_ATOMS: atom_id res chain seq x y z
N MET A 1 -11.38 30.38 4.99
CA MET A 1 -9.97 29.92 4.93
C MET A 1 -9.57 29.34 6.28
N LYS A 2 -9.81 28.05 6.52
CA LYS A 2 -9.57 27.39 7.82
C LYS A 2 -9.10 25.93 7.65
N TYR A 3 -8.09 25.67 6.82
CA TYR A 3 -7.50 24.32 6.70
C TYR A 3 -5.97 24.34 6.52
N ALA A 4 -5.29 25.38 7.01
CA ALA A 4 -3.83 25.47 6.93
C ALA A 4 -3.08 24.91 8.16
N LEU A 5 -3.81 24.41 9.17
CA LEU A 5 -3.20 23.99 10.45
C LEU A 5 -3.05 22.47 10.63
N GLY A 6 -3.52 21.66 9.67
CA GLY A 6 -3.48 20.19 9.79
C GLY A 6 -2.23 19.52 9.21
N ILE A 7 -1.48 20.21 8.35
CA ILE A 7 -0.37 19.60 7.57
C ILE A 7 0.98 19.70 8.31
N ALA A 8 1.11 20.63 9.26
CA ALA A 8 2.36 20.84 10.00
C ALA A 8 2.64 19.79 11.10
N CYS A 9 1.63 18.98 11.48
CA CYS A 9 1.78 18.04 12.60
C CYS A 9 2.26 16.63 12.17
N LEU A 10 2.12 16.27 10.89
CA LEU A 10 2.56 14.97 10.36
C LEU A 10 4.05 14.95 9.99
N SER A 11 4.67 16.11 9.79
CA SER A 11 6.11 16.23 9.55
C SER A 11 6.97 16.09 10.82
N ALA A 12 6.39 16.27 12.02
CA ALA A 12 7.13 16.14 13.28
C ALA A 12 7.25 14.68 13.74
N LEU A 13 6.32 13.79 13.36
CA LEU A 13 6.34 12.39 13.78
C LEU A 13 7.33 11.54 12.96
N SER A 14 7.69 11.98 11.75
CA SER A 14 8.61 11.25 10.86
C SER A 14 10.08 11.45 11.23
N VAL A 15 10.42 12.51 11.98
CA VAL A 15 11.80 12.74 12.47
C VAL A 15 12.07 11.99 13.78
N ALA A 16 11.04 11.67 14.56
CA ALA A 16 11.18 10.95 15.83
C ALA A 16 11.53 9.45 15.65
N LEU A 17 11.28 8.86 14.48
CA LEU A 17 11.62 7.46 14.17
C LEU A 17 13.02 7.27 13.57
N LEU A 18 13.74 8.35 13.20
CA LEU A 18 15.16 8.29 12.86
C LEU A 18 16.09 8.48 14.08
N ALA A 19 15.53 8.78 15.25
CA ALA A 19 16.26 8.77 16.52
C ALA A 19 16.22 7.36 17.12
N GLY A 20 16.89 6.43 16.45
CA GLY A 20 17.23 5.13 17.05
C GLY A 20 17.98 5.33 18.37
N PRO A 21 17.79 4.45 19.37
CA PRO A 21 18.41 4.59 20.68
C PRO A 21 19.93 4.69 20.52
N ALA A 22 20.48 5.81 20.99
CA ALA A 22 21.90 5.98 21.21
C ALA A 22 22.40 4.78 22.02
N SER A 23 23.19 3.91 21.38
CA SER A 23 23.93 2.88 22.09
C SER A 23 24.82 3.58 23.12
N PRO A 24 24.79 3.23 24.42
CA PRO A 24 25.82 3.63 25.36
C PRO A 24 27.03 2.74 25.08
N GLY A 25 27.70 3.03 23.98
CA GLY A 25 28.93 2.38 23.52
C GLY A 25 30.06 3.38 23.37
N ALA A 26 30.08 4.44 24.19
CA ALA A 26 31.29 5.24 24.41
C ALA A 26 32.27 4.41 25.25
N GLN A 27 32.79 3.34 24.64
CA GLN A 27 34.01 2.71 25.11
C GLN A 27 35.14 3.68 24.78
N ALA A 28 35.85 4.08 25.83
CA ALA A 28 36.96 4.99 25.80
C ALA A 28 37.91 4.72 24.62
N ALA A 29 38.20 5.76 23.85
CA ALA A 29 39.40 5.81 23.02
C ALA A 29 40.62 5.83 23.96
N ALA A 30 41.09 4.65 24.35
CA ALA A 30 42.43 4.41 24.88
C ALA A 30 43.38 4.08 23.70
N PRO A 31 44.69 4.32 23.85
CA PRO A 31 45.48 5.10 22.89
C PRO A 31 45.86 4.35 21.61
N ALA A 32 45.97 5.11 20.52
CA ALA A 32 46.56 4.72 19.24
C ALA A 32 48.08 4.51 19.32
N ALA A 33 48.58 3.79 20.33
CA ALA A 33 50.02 3.64 20.61
C ALA A 33 50.47 2.18 20.80
N ALA A 34 49.68 1.18 20.38
CA ALA A 34 50.01 -0.24 20.56
C ALA A 34 50.16 -1.05 19.25
N GLN A 35 50.10 -0.41 18.07
CA GLN A 35 50.15 -1.11 16.77
C GLN A 35 51.50 -0.98 16.04
N ALA A 36 52.51 -0.38 16.67
CA ALA A 36 53.80 -0.11 16.02
C ALA A 36 54.75 -1.33 15.94
N ASP A 37 54.52 -2.39 16.73
CA ASP A 37 55.48 -3.51 16.87
C ASP A 37 55.02 -4.86 16.29
N ALA A 38 53.87 -4.92 15.59
CA ALA A 38 53.51 -6.13 14.85
C ALA A 38 54.41 -6.24 13.59
N PRO A 39 55.00 -7.42 13.30
CA PRO A 39 55.80 -7.59 12.09
C PRO A 39 54.95 -7.23 10.87
N LEU A 40 55.54 -6.59 9.87
CA LEU A 40 54.83 -6.05 8.69
C LEU A 40 53.89 -7.08 8.03
N ALA A 41 54.26 -8.37 8.06
CA ALA A 41 53.44 -9.47 7.55
C ALA A 41 52.07 -9.58 8.26
N ASP A 42 52.03 -9.44 9.58
CA ASP A 42 50.78 -9.54 10.36
C ASP A 42 49.85 -8.36 10.08
N ARG A 43 50.42 -7.17 9.85
CA ARG A 43 49.67 -5.96 9.47
C ARG A 43 49.07 -6.11 8.08
N VAL A 44 49.82 -6.66 7.13
CA VAL A 44 49.33 -6.93 5.77
C VAL A 44 48.20 -7.96 5.80
N ALA A 45 48.37 -9.08 6.51
CA ALA A 45 47.33 -10.09 6.64
C ALA A 45 46.04 -9.55 7.30
N ALA A 46 46.17 -8.68 8.31
CA ALA A 46 45.03 -8.03 8.94
C ALA A 46 44.31 -7.05 7.99
N LEU A 47 45.06 -6.28 7.20
CA LEU A 47 44.51 -5.37 6.19
C LEU A 47 43.83 -6.13 5.06
N GLU A 48 44.42 -7.21 4.55
CA GLU A 48 43.81 -8.07 3.54
C GLU A 48 42.48 -8.66 4.02
N LYS A 49 42.45 -9.17 5.26
CA LYS A 49 41.22 -9.67 5.88
C LYS A 49 40.17 -8.57 6.03
N SER A 50 40.57 -7.37 6.43
CA SER A 50 39.66 -6.22 6.55
C SER A 50 39.11 -5.78 5.20
N VAL A 51 39.95 -5.74 4.15
CA VAL A 51 39.52 -5.39 2.79
C VAL A 51 38.50 -6.41 2.27
N LEU A 52 38.74 -7.70 2.46
CA LEU A 52 37.79 -8.74 2.06
C LEU A 52 36.47 -8.63 2.83
N ALA A 53 36.51 -8.39 4.14
CA ALA A 53 35.31 -8.21 4.95
C ALA A 53 34.51 -6.97 4.51
N ASN A 54 35.20 -5.86 4.28
CA ASN A 54 34.59 -4.60 3.83
C ASN A 54 33.97 -4.76 2.44
N ASN A 55 34.65 -5.45 1.51
CA ASN A 55 34.10 -5.71 0.17
C ASN A 55 32.85 -6.60 0.22
N ALA A 56 32.84 -7.62 1.09
CA ALA A 56 31.66 -8.44 1.30
C ALA A 56 30.49 -7.62 1.88
N GLN A 57 30.77 -6.73 2.83
CA GLN A 57 29.77 -5.84 3.41
C GLN A 57 29.23 -4.84 2.40
N ILE A 58 30.08 -4.24 1.56
CA ILE A 58 29.67 -3.36 0.46
C ILE A 58 28.78 -4.11 -0.52
N GLY A 59 29.13 -5.36 -0.87
CA GLY A 59 28.31 -6.20 -1.74
C GLY A 59 26.91 -6.46 -1.17
N ALA A 60 26.82 -6.80 0.12
CA ALA A 60 25.55 -7.00 0.81
C ALA A 60 24.71 -5.71 0.85
N LEU A 61 25.31 -4.59 1.26
CA LEU A 61 24.62 -3.29 1.31
C LEU A 61 24.16 -2.83 -0.06
N THR A 62 24.93 -3.08 -1.12
CA THR A 62 24.55 -2.74 -2.50
C THR A 62 23.33 -3.54 -2.93
N LYS A 63 23.30 -4.83 -2.61
CA LYS A 63 22.14 -5.68 -2.90
C LYS A 63 20.89 -5.19 -2.16
N ASP A 64 21.01 -4.92 -0.86
CA ASP A 64 19.89 -4.42 -0.06
C ASP A 64 19.38 -3.06 -0.57
N LEU A 65 20.28 -2.18 -1.02
CA LEU A 65 19.90 -0.89 -1.62
C LEU A 65 19.12 -1.07 -2.93
N ASN A 66 19.53 -2.02 -3.76
CA ASN A 66 18.82 -2.31 -5.01
C ASN A 66 17.46 -2.95 -4.74
N ASP A 67 17.39 -3.92 -3.81
CA ASP A 67 16.13 -4.58 -3.44
C ASP A 67 15.13 -3.59 -2.83
N THR A 68 15.60 -2.65 -1.98
CA THR A 68 14.75 -1.59 -1.40
C THR A 68 14.29 -0.58 -2.45
N ARG A 69 15.16 -0.21 -3.39
CA ARG A 69 14.79 0.64 -4.52
C ARG A 69 13.70 -0.01 -5.38
N ASP A 70 13.86 -1.28 -5.72
CA ASP A 70 12.87 -2.02 -6.50
C ASP A 70 11.51 -2.10 -5.77
N GLN A 71 11.52 -2.24 -4.45
CA GLN A 71 10.30 -2.20 -3.64
C GLN A 71 9.65 -0.82 -3.63
N LEU A 72 10.46 0.25 -3.53
CA LEU A 72 9.95 1.63 -3.60
C LEU A 72 9.34 1.94 -4.97
N ASP A 73 9.98 1.54 -6.06
CA ASP A 73 9.46 1.75 -7.41
C ASP A 73 8.11 1.04 -7.60
N LYS A 74 7.97 -0.19 -7.08
CA LYS A 74 6.69 -0.93 -7.05
C LYS A 74 5.63 -0.21 -6.19
N ALA A 75 6.00 0.29 -5.02
CA ALA A 75 5.08 1.00 -4.14
C ALA A 75 4.59 2.32 -4.78
N LEU A 76 5.48 3.06 -5.44
CA LEU A 76 5.13 4.28 -6.17
C LEU A 76 4.20 4.00 -7.34
N ALA A 77 4.48 2.94 -8.12
CA ALA A 77 3.60 2.51 -9.20
C ALA A 77 2.19 2.17 -8.69
N TYR A 78 2.12 1.39 -7.60
CA TYR A 78 0.85 1.03 -6.97
C TYR A 78 0.06 2.25 -6.48
N LEU A 79 0.71 3.17 -5.76
CA LEU A 79 0.09 4.42 -5.29
C LEU A 79 -0.38 5.31 -6.46
N GLY A 80 0.39 5.34 -7.55
CA GLY A 80 -0.01 6.04 -8.77
C GLY A 80 -1.31 5.47 -9.37
N GLN A 81 -1.44 4.14 -9.44
CA GLN A 81 -2.66 3.49 -9.91
C GLN A 81 -3.85 3.75 -8.97
N GLN A 82 -3.64 3.73 -7.65
CA GLN A 82 -4.68 4.07 -6.68
C GLN A 82 -5.15 5.53 -6.81
N ALA A 83 -4.23 6.46 -7.04
CA ALA A 83 -4.58 7.87 -7.22
C ALA A 83 -5.45 8.08 -8.47
N LEU A 84 -5.12 7.40 -9.58
CA LEU A 84 -5.94 7.44 -10.80
C LEU A 84 -7.32 6.83 -10.57
N ALA A 85 -7.40 5.68 -9.91
CA ALA A 85 -8.67 5.03 -9.59
C ALA A 85 -9.55 5.90 -8.67
N ALA A 86 -8.96 6.57 -7.68
CA ALA A 86 -9.66 7.48 -6.78
C ALA A 86 -10.21 8.70 -7.52
N ARG A 87 -9.41 9.30 -8.42
CA ARG A 87 -9.84 10.41 -9.27
C ARG A 87 -11.03 10.01 -10.14
N ASP A 88 -10.93 8.87 -10.82
CA ASP A 88 -11.97 8.40 -11.73
C ASP A 88 -13.27 8.05 -10.99
N LEU A 89 -13.17 7.52 -9.75
CA LEU A 89 -14.32 7.32 -8.89
C LEU A 89 -14.95 8.65 -8.45
N GLY A 90 -14.13 9.65 -8.10
CA GLY A 90 -14.59 11.00 -7.79
C GLY A 90 -15.41 11.62 -8.93
N LEU A 91 -14.91 11.52 -10.17
CA LEU A 91 -15.66 11.97 -11.35
C LEU A 91 -16.98 11.22 -11.55
N ALA A 92 -17.00 9.92 -11.27
CA ALA A 92 -18.24 9.13 -11.34
C ALA A 92 -19.26 9.54 -10.26
N LEU A 93 -18.79 9.90 -9.06
CA LEU A 93 -19.61 10.46 -7.99
C LEU A 93 -20.20 11.82 -8.40
N ASP A 94 -19.37 12.75 -8.89
CA ASP A 94 -19.81 14.07 -9.36
C ASP A 94 -20.87 13.93 -10.47
N ALA A 95 -20.63 13.03 -11.44
CA ALA A 95 -21.58 12.76 -12.52
C ALA A 95 -22.88 12.12 -12.00
N ALA A 96 -22.80 11.23 -11.02
CA ALA A 96 -23.97 10.63 -10.40
C ALA A 96 -24.78 11.66 -9.60
N GLU A 97 -24.14 12.61 -8.91
CA GLU A 97 -24.79 13.70 -8.19
C GLU A 97 -25.55 14.63 -9.15
N GLN A 98 -24.92 15.01 -10.27
CA GLN A 98 -25.58 15.80 -11.32
C GLN A 98 -26.82 15.11 -11.89
N GLN A 99 -26.79 13.79 -12.00
CA GLN A 99 -27.91 12.98 -12.52
C GLN A 99 -29.00 12.70 -11.49
N GLY A 100 -28.66 12.62 -10.20
CA GLY A 100 -29.53 12.10 -9.14
C GLY A 100 -30.29 13.15 -8.33
N PHE A 101 -29.84 14.41 -8.32
CA PHE A 101 -30.46 15.45 -7.48
C PHE A 101 -31.61 16.22 -8.14
N ALA A 102 -31.82 16.08 -9.44
CA ALA A 102 -32.78 16.92 -10.15
C ALA A 102 -34.25 16.48 -9.99
N VAL A 103 -34.59 15.18 -9.90
CA VAL A 103 -36.01 14.76 -10.04
C VAL A 103 -36.42 13.44 -9.35
N GLY A 104 -35.69 12.93 -8.35
CA GLY A 104 -36.11 11.72 -7.60
C GLY A 104 -36.05 10.38 -8.37
N GLU A 105 -35.81 10.39 -9.68
CA GLU A 105 -35.49 9.19 -10.46
C GLU A 105 -33.98 8.86 -10.38
N ASN A 106 -33.63 8.03 -9.40
CA ASN A 106 -32.25 7.64 -9.08
C ASN A 106 -31.69 6.51 -10.00
N HIS A 107 -32.26 6.27 -11.18
CA HIS A 107 -31.86 5.09 -11.97
C HIS A 107 -30.57 5.29 -12.77
N ALA A 108 -30.38 6.46 -13.36
CA ALA A 108 -29.19 6.81 -14.14
C ALA A 108 -27.96 7.02 -13.24
N SER A 109 -28.11 7.77 -12.15
CA SER A 109 -27.08 8.00 -11.13
C SER A 109 -26.53 6.70 -10.54
N ARG A 110 -27.41 5.75 -10.18
CA ARG A 110 -26.99 4.41 -9.70
C ARG A 110 -26.19 3.65 -10.74
N LYS A 111 -26.56 3.73 -12.02
CA LYS A 111 -25.82 3.06 -13.10
C LYS A 111 -24.40 3.61 -13.23
N THR A 112 -24.27 4.93 -13.26
CA THR A 112 -22.97 5.64 -13.32
C THR A 112 -22.08 5.30 -12.14
N LEU A 113 -22.63 5.30 -10.92
CA LEU A 113 -21.87 4.97 -9.72
C LEU A 113 -21.45 3.50 -9.67
N LEU A 114 -22.33 2.57 -10.06
CA LEU A 114 -22.00 1.14 -10.15
C LEU A 114 -20.94 0.86 -11.22
N GLU A 115 -20.96 1.58 -12.34
CA GLU A 115 -19.93 1.48 -13.37
C GLU A 115 -18.57 1.97 -12.87
N GLY A 116 -18.51 3.13 -12.20
CA GLY A 116 -17.29 3.63 -11.56
C GLY A 116 -16.75 2.66 -10.51
N TRP A 117 -17.63 2.14 -9.66
CA TRP A 117 -17.27 1.16 -8.63
C TRP A 117 -16.73 -0.15 -9.22
N ARG A 118 -17.34 -0.67 -10.29
CA ARG A 118 -16.85 -1.87 -10.98
C ARG A 118 -15.47 -1.66 -11.60
N LYS A 119 -15.22 -0.49 -12.17
CA LYS A 119 -13.89 -0.15 -12.71
C LYS A 119 -12.83 -0.11 -11.62
N GLN A 120 -13.14 0.46 -10.46
CA GLN A 120 -12.25 0.47 -9.29
C GLN A 120 -11.96 -0.95 -8.77
N ILE A 121 -12.98 -1.81 -8.67
CA ILE A 121 -12.78 -3.21 -8.26
C ILE A 121 -11.91 -3.94 -9.29
N ALA A 122 -12.17 -3.75 -10.59
CA ALA A 122 -11.41 -4.40 -11.64
C ALA A 122 -9.93 -3.98 -11.63
N SER A 123 -9.63 -2.70 -11.38
CA SER A 123 -8.24 -2.24 -11.25
C SER A 123 -7.58 -2.80 -9.99
N ALA A 124 -8.29 -2.87 -8.86
CA ALA A 124 -7.78 -3.47 -7.62
C ALA A 124 -7.56 -5.00 -7.74
N GLN A 125 -8.27 -5.66 -8.64
CA GLN A 125 -8.16 -7.11 -8.88
C GLN A 125 -7.18 -7.48 -10.00
N ALA A 126 -6.67 -6.50 -10.75
CA ALA A 126 -5.81 -6.75 -11.92
C ALA A 126 -4.51 -7.50 -11.55
N ASP A 127 -3.95 -7.21 -10.37
CA ASP A 127 -2.71 -7.82 -9.87
C ASP A 127 -2.95 -9.03 -8.95
N LEU A 128 -4.21 -9.39 -8.69
CA LEU A 128 -4.53 -10.59 -7.92
C LEU A 128 -4.49 -11.83 -8.83
N PRO A 129 -3.99 -12.98 -8.35
CA PRO A 129 -4.10 -14.24 -9.06
C PRO A 129 -5.57 -14.52 -9.38
N GLN A 130 -5.93 -14.53 -10.67
CA GLN A 130 -7.30 -14.84 -11.07
C GLN A 130 -7.60 -16.28 -10.69
N ARG A 131 -8.54 -16.47 -9.77
CA ARG A 131 -9.13 -17.79 -9.52
C ARG A 131 -9.79 -18.23 -10.83
N ALA A 132 -9.40 -19.41 -11.33
CA ALA A 132 -9.99 -20.02 -12.51
C ALA A 132 -11.53 -19.91 -12.44
N PRO A 133 -12.22 -19.58 -13.55
CA PRO A 133 -13.65 -19.34 -13.53
C PRO A 133 -14.34 -20.56 -12.93
N SER A 134 -14.92 -20.37 -11.74
CA SER A 134 -15.86 -21.35 -11.18
C SER A 134 -16.96 -21.47 -12.21
N ALA A 135 -17.16 -22.68 -12.73
CA ALA A 135 -18.30 -22.99 -13.58
C ALA A 135 -19.55 -22.37 -12.94
N ALA A 136 -20.20 -21.47 -13.67
CA ALA A 136 -21.39 -20.80 -13.20
C ALA A 136 -22.40 -21.88 -12.76
N PRO A 137 -22.99 -21.80 -11.55
CA PRO A 137 -24.15 -22.63 -11.27
C PRO A 137 -25.20 -22.25 -12.31
N ALA A 138 -25.59 -23.24 -13.12
CA ALA A 138 -26.65 -23.12 -14.10
C ALA A 138 -27.84 -22.39 -13.46
N ALA A 139 -28.38 -21.42 -14.19
CA ALA A 139 -29.47 -20.57 -13.77
C ALA A 139 -30.62 -21.37 -13.12
N ALA A 140 -30.61 -21.48 -11.79
CA ALA A 140 -31.80 -21.81 -11.02
C ALA A 140 -32.67 -20.56 -11.06
N ARG A 141 -33.44 -20.44 -12.15
CA ARG A 141 -34.53 -19.48 -12.29
C ARG A 141 -35.40 -19.64 -11.05
N ALA A 142 -35.29 -18.70 -10.11
CA ALA A 142 -36.13 -18.68 -8.92
C ALA A 142 -37.58 -18.55 -9.37
N THR A 143 -38.32 -19.65 -9.35
CA THR A 143 -39.76 -19.66 -9.53
C THR A 143 -40.36 -18.75 -8.45
N PRO A 144 -41.11 -17.70 -8.80
CA PRO A 144 -41.78 -16.89 -7.80
C PRO A 144 -42.81 -17.78 -7.10
N LEU A 145 -42.62 -18.01 -5.80
CA LEU A 145 -43.65 -18.63 -4.96
C LEU A 145 -44.92 -17.77 -5.04
N PRO A 146 -46.11 -18.34 -5.34
CA PRO A 146 -47.35 -17.59 -5.36
C PRO A 146 -47.62 -17.07 -3.94
N ARG A 147 -47.73 -15.75 -3.79
CA ARG A 147 -48.17 -15.14 -2.54
C ARG A 147 -49.60 -15.62 -2.27
N SER A 148 -49.77 -16.44 -1.24
CA SER A 148 -51.09 -16.82 -0.71
C SER A 148 -51.88 -15.56 -0.40
N SER A 149 -52.96 -15.34 -1.14
CA SER A 149 -53.94 -14.29 -0.89
C SER A 149 -54.66 -14.55 0.43
N GLY A 150 -54.21 -13.90 1.50
CA GLY A 150 -54.91 -13.85 2.77
C GLY A 150 -56.24 -13.12 2.62
N LYS A 151 -57.34 -13.87 2.57
CA LYS A 151 -58.70 -13.34 2.64
C LYS A 151 -59.00 -13.03 4.11
N PRO A 152 -59.51 -11.83 4.48
CA PRO A 152 -59.88 -11.57 5.86
C PRO A 152 -61.19 -12.31 6.19
N ALA A 153 -61.22 -13.00 7.34
CA ALA A 153 -62.41 -13.69 7.82
C ALA A 153 -63.48 -12.68 8.30
N PRO A 154 -64.77 -12.90 8.01
CA PRO A 154 -65.83 -12.04 8.53
C PRO A 154 -66.03 -12.28 10.02
N LYS A 155 -66.07 -11.20 10.81
CA LYS A 155 -66.51 -11.24 12.20
C LYS A 155 -68.00 -11.58 12.23
N LYS A 156 -68.37 -12.60 13.00
CA LYS A 156 -69.75 -12.83 13.45
C LYS A 156 -70.00 -11.99 14.71
#